data_AF-A0A1Q8Q9W4-F1
#
_entry.id   AF-A0A1Q8Q9W4-F1
#
_cell.length_a   1.000
_cell.length_b   1.000
_cell.length_c   1.000
_cell.angle_alpha   90.00
_cell.angle_beta   90.00
_cell.angle_gamma   90.00
#
_symmetry.space_group_name_H-M   'P 1'
#
loop_
_entity.id
_entity.type
_entity.pdbx_description
1 polymer ?
#
loop_
_entity_poly.entity_id
_entity_poly.type
_entity_poly.pdbx_seq_one_letter_code
_entity_poly.pdbx_strand_id
1 'polypeptide(L)'
;MKAKLLTGALTSFLFVAGCASDEETPEETQQETAPDVEQNEDLTKAVKDEDGVMDGQVYEQDGSAIGTLLLDKEVKDADAKALAEKYAEEIKQEYPELPVNVQAVRNGKNVANIQLEK
;
A
#
# COMPACT_ATOMS: atom_id res chain seq x y z
N MET A 1 -35.81 -56.81 0.90
CA MET A 1 -37.25 -56.73 1.29
C MET A 1 -37.33 -55.69 2.41
N LYS A 2 -38.08 -54.59 2.38
CA LYS A 2 -39.29 -54.21 1.64
C LYS A 2 -39.25 -52.69 1.40
N ALA A 3 -39.64 -52.27 0.20
CA ALA A 3 -40.03 -50.89 -0.10
C ALA A 3 -41.39 -50.54 0.55
N LYS A 4 -41.65 -49.23 0.71
CA LYS A 4 -42.93 -48.50 0.56
C LYS A 4 -42.69 -47.03 0.98
N LEU A 5 -42.46 -46.08 0.06
CA LEU A 5 -43.40 -45.30 -0.78
C LEU A 5 -44.49 -44.55 0.00
N LEU A 6 -44.48 -43.20 -0.12
CA LEU A 6 -45.61 -42.27 -0.28
C LEU A 6 -45.04 -40.83 -0.24
N THR A 7 -44.71 -40.22 -1.38
CA THR A 7 -45.58 -39.39 -2.24
C THR A 7 -45.97 -38.06 -1.58
N GLY A 8 -45.34 -36.98 -2.03
CA GLY A 8 -45.75 -35.60 -1.80
C GLY A 8 -45.21 -34.73 -2.92
N ALA A 9 -45.89 -34.76 -4.07
CA ALA A 9 -45.64 -33.86 -5.19
C ALA A 9 -46.34 -32.52 -4.94
N LEU A 10 -45.60 -31.41 -5.04
CA LEU A 10 -46.17 -30.08 -5.23
C LEU A 10 -45.31 -29.25 -6.19
N THR A 11 -45.48 -29.59 -7.47
CA THR A 11 -45.85 -28.67 -8.55
C THR A 11 -45.10 -27.32 -8.67
N SER A 12 -44.06 -27.37 -9.51
CA SER A 12 -43.71 -26.43 -10.59
C SER A 12 -43.58 -24.93 -10.31
N PHE A 13 -42.34 -24.45 -10.29
CA PHE A 13 -41.99 -23.11 -10.76
C PHE A 13 -41.46 -23.21 -12.20
N LEU A 14 -42.24 -22.67 -13.14
CA LEU A 14 -41.78 -22.34 -14.49
C LEU A 14 -40.96 -21.06 -14.40
N PHE A 15 -39.68 -21.10 -14.79
CA PHE A 15 -39.00 -19.91 -15.31
C PHE A 15 -38.14 -20.31 -16.51
N VAL A 16 -38.75 -20.04 -17.68
CA VAL A 16 -38.16 -19.51 -18.91
C VAL A 16 -36.73 -19.96 -19.22
N ALA A 17 -36.62 -20.86 -20.21
CA ALA A 17 -35.46 -20.91 -21.09
C ALA A 17 -35.41 -19.59 -21.89
N GLY A 18 -34.61 -18.65 -21.41
CA GLY A 18 -34.10 -17.52 -22.19
C GLY A 18 -32.75 -17.92 -22.76
N CYS A 19 -32.58 -17.71 -24.07
CA CYS A 19 -31.52 -18.24 -24.91
C CYS A 19 -30.11 -18.16 -24.30
N ALA A 20 -29.37 -19.26 -24.46
CA ALA A 20 -27.92 -19.26 -24.45
C ALA A 20 -27.43 -18.35 -25.60
N SER A 21 -27.06 -17.14 -25.24
CA SER A 21 -26.02 -16.39 -25.93
C SER A 21 -24.83 -16.40 -24.99
N ASP A 22 -23.79 -17.12 -25.38
CA ASP A 22 -22.41 -16.85 -25.00
C ASP A 22 -22.16 -15.35 -25.23
N GLU A 23 -22.37 -14.55 -24.19
CA GLU A 23 -21.77 -13.24 -24.08
C GLU A 23 -20.64 -13.40 -23.08
N GLU A 24 -19.47 -13.72 -23.62
CA GLU A 24 -18.19 -13.42 -22.98
C GLU A 24 -18.20 -11.91 -22.71
N THR A 25 -18.66 -11.52 -21.52
CA THR A 25 -18.40 -10.20 -20.96
C THR A 25 -16.88 -10.03 -21.06
N PRO A 26 -16.37 -9.06 -21.85
CA PRO A 26 -14.98 -8.70 -21.73
C PRO A 26 -14.86 -8.18 -20.30
N GLU A 27 -14.15 -8.92 -19.45
CA GLU A 27 -13.60 -8.32 -18.24
C GLU A 27 -12.74 -7.16 -18.75
N GLU A 28 -13.30 -5.95 -18.74
CA GLU A 28 -12.53 -4.72 -18.70
C GLU A 28 -11.64 -4.85 -17.47
N THR A 29 -10.46 -5.42 -17.70
CA THR A 29 -9.31 -5.21 -16.85
C THR A 29 -9.07 -3.72 -16.94
N GLN A 30 -9.70 -2.98 -16.02
CA GLN A 30 -9.29 -1.64 -15.67
C GLN A 30 -7.82 -1.81 -15.30
N GLN A 31 -6.93 -1.54 -16.26
CA GLN A 31 -5.53 -1.29 -15.97
C GLN A 31 -5.57 -0.06 -15.08
N GLU A 32 -5.60 -0.30 -13.78
CA GLU A 32 -5.20 0.66 -12.77
C GLU A 32 -3.75 0.99 -13.13
N THR A 33 -3.58 2.05 -13.92
CA THR A 33 -2.27 2.63 -14.20
C THR A 33 -1.69 2.94 -12.84
N ALA A 34 -0.76 2.10 -12.37
CA ALA A 34 -0.06 2.36 -11.12
C ALA A 34 0.46 3.80 -11.20
N PRO A 35 0.23 4.63 -10.17
CA PRO A 35 0.77 5.98 -10.18
C PRO A 35 2.27 5.88 -10.45
N ASP A 36 2.77 6.74 -11.33
CA ASP A 36 4.20 6.83 -11.63
C ASP A 36 4.88 7.32 -10.34
N VAL A 37 5.49 6.39 -9.60
CA VAL A 37 6.22 6.68 -8.37
C VAL A 37 7.64 7.04 -8.78
N GLU A 38 7.95 8.33 -8.78
CA GLU A 38 9.29 8.81 -9.08
C GLU A 38 10.18 8.67 -7.84
N GLN A 39 11.02 7.63 -7.82
CA GLN A 39 11.94 7.38 -6.71
C GLN A 39 13.16 8.30 -6.80
N ASN A 40 13.53 8.93 -5.69
CA ASN A 40 14.80 9.60 -5.54
C ASN A 40 15.88 8.58 -5.15
N GLU A 41 16.68 8.15 -6.13
CA GLU A 41 17.70 7.10 -5.93
C GLU A 41 18.78 7.50 -4.94
N ASP A 42 19.21 8.77 -4.94
CA ASP A 42 20.30 9.25 -4.07
C ASP A 42 19.87 9.31 -2.60
N LEU A 43 18.71 9.91 -2.30
CA LEU A 43 18.15 9.93 -0.95
C LEU A 43 17.72 8.55 -0.48
N THR A 44 17.18 7.72 -1.39
CA THR A 44 16.86 6.31 -1.07
C THR A 44 18.12 5.55 -0.67
N LYS A 45 19.22 5.73 -1.40
CA LYS A 45 20.50 5.13 -1.05
C LYS A 45 21.01 5.65 0.29
N ALA A 46 20.93 6.95 0.54
CA ALA A 46 21.34 7.54 1.80
C ALA A 46 20.56 6.95 2.99
N VAL A 47 19.24 6.76 2.86
CA VAL A 47 18.41 6.12 3.88
C VAL A 47 18.85 4.67 4.13
N LYS A 48 19.10 3.89 3.08
CA LYS A 48 19.51 2.47 3.21
C LYS A 48 20.88 2.29 3.86
N ASP A 49 21.77 3.26 3.70
CA ASP A 49 23.11 3.23 4.26
C ASP A 49 23.16 3.76 5.72
N GLU A 50 22.05 4.24 6.27
CA GLU A 50 21.96 4.79 7.63
C GLU A 50 21.97 3.70 8.72
N ASP A 51 22.67 3.97 9.83
CA ASP A 51 22.73 3.04 10.95
C ASP A 51 21.35 2.86 11.61
N GLY A 52 20.99 1.60 11.86
CA GLY A 52 19.67 1.26 12.40
C GLY A 52 18.54 1.21 11.37
N VAL A 53 18.79 1.53 10.09
CA VAL A 53 17.83 1.33 8.99
C VAL A 53 18.12 -0.01 8.31
N MET A 54 17.09 -0.85 8.19
CA MET A 54 17.14 -2.14 7.47
C MET A 54 16.86 -1.97 5.98
N ASP A 55 15.95 -1.05 5.65
CA ASP A 55 15.56 -0.71 4.28
C ASP A 55 14.86 0.66 4.27
N GLY A 56 14.68 1.24 3.10
CA GLY A 56 13.89 2.45 2.97
C GLY A 56 13.75 2.93 1.54
N GLN A 57 12.93 3.94 1.36
CA GLN A 57 12.69 4.57 0.07
C GLN A 57 12.32 6.05 0.26
N VAL A 58 12.75 6.86 -0.69
CA VAL A 58 12.35 8.25 -0.85
C VAL A 58 11.80 8.42 -2.26
N TYR A 59 10.60 8.95 -2.37
CA TYR A 59 9.88 9.06 -3.64
C TYR A 59 8.89 10.22 -3.62
N GLU A 60 8.56 10.70 -4.81
CA GLU A 60 7.46 11.64 -5.01
C GLU A 60 6.17 10.88 -5.33
N GLN A 61 5.08 11.27 -4.69
CA GLN A 61 3.76 10.76 -4.98
C GLN A 61 2.71 11.84 -4.69
N ASP A 62 1.76 12.02 -5.61
CA ASP A 62 0.63 12.94 -5.44
C ASP A 62 1.03 14.37 -5.05
N GLY A 63 2.16 14.86 -5.59
CA GLY A 63 2.71 16.18 -5.29
C GLY A 63 3.29 16.34 -3.88
N SER A 64 3.71 15.24 -3.26
CA SER A 64 4.39 15.20 -1.96
C SER A 64 5.67 14.39 -2.06
N ALA A 65 6.71 14.77 -1.31
CA ALA A 65 7.91 13.96 -1.16
C ALA A 65 7.78 13.07 0.09
N ILE A 66 7.89 11.76 -0.09
CA ILE A 66 7.62 10.76 0.95
C ILE A 66 8.89 9.98 1.25
N GLY A 67 9.25 9.91 2.53
CA GLY A 67 10.33 9.06 3.04
C GLY A 67 9.77 7.92 3.89
N THR A 68 10.21 6.69 3.67
CA THR A 68 9.90 5.54 4.52
C THR A 68 11.19 4.89 4.99
N LEU A 69 11.35 4.78 6.32
CA LEU A 69 12.49 4.15 6.98
C LEU A 69 12.00 2.88 7.68
N LEU A 70 12.43 1.70 7.21
CA LEU A 70 12.22 0.44 7.90
C LEU A 70 13.37 0.24 8.89
N LEU A 71 13.08 0.31 10.19
CA LEU A 71 14.08 0.31 11.26
C LEU A 71 14.33 -1.08 11.83
N ASP A 72 15.56 -1.30 12.30
CA ASP A 72 15.89 -2.47 13.12
C ASP A 72 15.07 -2.47 14.43
N LYS A 73 14.76 -3.67 14.93
CA LYS A 73 14.00 -3.86 16.17
C LYS A 73 14.69 -3.26 17.40
N GLU A 74 16.01 -3.07 17.36
CA GLU A 74 16.83 -2.57 18.47
C GLU A 74 16.84 -1.03 18.55
N VAL A 75 16.46 -0.34 17.47
CA VAL A 75 16.36 1.13 17.43
C VAL A 75 15.30 1.59 18.42
N LYS A 76 15.64 2.54 19.30
CA LYS A 76 14.73 3.09 20.31
C LYS A 76 13.80 4.14 19.71
N ASP A 77 12.70 4.44 20.38
CA ASP A 77 11.71 5.42 19.90
C ASP A 77 12.30 6.82 19.72
N ALA A 78 13.22 7.23 20.61
CA ALA A 78 13.91 8.50 20.49
C ALA A 78 14.80 8.56 19.24
N ASP A 79 15.54 7.49 18.95
CA ASP A 79 16.43 7.41 17.80
C ASP A 79 15.61 7.29 16.50
N ALA A 80 14.53 6.51 16.51
CA ALA A 80 13.58 6.41 15.41
C ALA A 80 12.99 7.77 15.02
N LYS A 81 12.62 8.57 16.04
CA LYS A 81 12.12 9.93 15.82
C LYS A 81 13.22 10.85 15.27
N ALA A 82 14.43 10.78 15.81
CA ALA A 82 15.56 11.59 15.33
C ALA A 82 15.91 11.27 13.87
N LEU A 83 15.89 9.99 13.49
CA LEU A 83 16.08 9.56 12.11
C LEU A 83 14.99 10.12 11.19
N ALA A 84 13.72 10.03 11.60
CA ALA A 84 12.62 10.58 10.80
C ALA A 84 12.71 12.11 10.65
N GLU A 85 13.12 12.83 11.70
CA GLU A 85 13.33 14.28 11.66
C GLU A 85 14.49 14.65 10.74
N LYS A 86 15.64 13.96 10.86
CA LYS A 86 16.80 14.13 9.98
C LYS A 86 16.40 14.02 8.51
N TYR A 87 15.76 12.92 8.13
CA TYR A 87 15.40 12.70 6.72
C TYR A 87 14.26 13.59 6.26
N ALA A 88 13.35 14.03 7.14
CA ALA A 88 12.37 15.04 6.76
C ALA A 88 13.04 16.35 6.37
N GLU A 89 14.07 16.78 7.11
CA GLU A 89 14.85 17.97 6.78
C GLU A 89 15.66 17.81 5.49
N GLU A 90 16.34 16.67 5.30
CA GLU A 90 17.10 16.38 4.07
C GLU A 90 16.19 16.34 2.84
N ILE A 91 15.05 15.65 2.91
CA ILE A 91 14.06 15.61 1.84
C ILE A 91 13.49 17.02 1.58
N LYS A 92 13.23 17.82 2.62
CA LYS A 92 12.73 19.19 2.44
C LYS A 92 13.74 20.11 1.77
N GLN A 93 15.03 19.88 1.98
CA GLN A 93 16.08 20.63 1.29
C GLN A 93 16.13 20.31 -0.21
N GLU A 94 15.92 19.04 -0.57
CA GLU A 94 15.85 18.61 -1.97
C GLU A 94 14.54 19.06 -2.65
N TYR A 95 13.43 19.04 -1.90
CA TYR A 95 12.08 19.35 -2.37
C TYR A 95 11.46 20.55 -1.63
N PRO A 96 12.01 21.77 -1.78
CA PRO A 96 11.59 22.92 -0.99
C PRO A 96 10.14 23.33 -1.24
N GLU A 97 9.59 23.01 -2.41
CA GLU A 97 8.24 23.38 -2.80
C GLU A 97 7.18 22.32 -2.54
N LEU A 98 7.56 21.14 -2.08
CA LEU A 98 6.66 20.04 -1.78
C LEU A 98 6.43 19.93 -0.26
N PRO A 99 5.22 19.50 0.16
CA PRO A 99 5.06 18.94 1.49
C PRO A 99 5.86 17.64 1.61
N VAL A 100 6.43 17.43 2.79
CA VAL A 100 7.26 16.26 3.09
C VAL A 100 6.58 15.42 4.17
N ASN A 101 6.54 14.10 3.97
CA ASN A 101 6.09 13.15 4.98
C ASN A 101 7.11 12.02 5.15
N VAL A 102 7.66 11.88 6.36
CA VAL A 102 8.62 10.82 6.69
C VAL A 102 8.08 9.92 7.77
N GLN A 103 8.04 8.62 7.47
CA GLN A 103 7.57 7.57 8.38
C GLN A 103 8.72 6.66 8.77
N ALA A 104 8.91 6.47 10.07
CA ALA A 104 9.77 5.42 10.60
C ALA A 104 8.90 4.24 11.04
N VAL A 105 9.16 3.06 10.48
CA VAL A 105 8.41 1.84 10.69
C VAL A 105 9.31 0.82 11.38
N ARG A 106 8.86 0.29 12.51
CA ARG A 106 9.57 -0.78 13.25
C ARG A 106 8.58 -1.88 13.60
N ASN A 107 8.92 -3.13 13.28
CA ASN A 107 8.03 -4.30 13.49
C ASN A 107 6.62 -4.10 12.90
N GLY A 108 6.54 -3.51 11.69
CA GLY A 108 5.28 -3.24 10.99
C GLY A 108 4.40 -2.15 11.60
N LYS A 109 4.92 -1.37 12.57
CA LYS A 109 4.21 -0.24 13.17
C LYS A 109 4.92 1.06 12.85
N ASN A 110 4.16 2.09 12.47
CA ASN A 110 4.68 3.45 12.44
C ASN A 110 5.02 3.88 13.88
N VAL A 111 6.29 4.16 14.12
CA VAL A 111 6.84 4.60 15.42
C VAL A 111 7.24 6.07 15.42
N ALA A 112 7.35 6.70 14.25
CA ALA A 112 7.49 8.14 14.08
C ALA A 112 6.90 8.58 12.73
N ASN A 113 6.28 9.77 12.71
CA ASN A 113 5.66 10.36 11.53
C ASN A 113 5.91 11.87 11.55
N ILE A 114 6.80 12.35 10.69
CA ILE A 114 7.18 13.76 10.58
C ILE A 114 6.58 14.34 9.32
N GLN A 115 5.84 15.44 9.46
CA GLN A 115 5.25 16.17 8.35
C GLN A 115 5.81 17.59 8.35
N LEU A 116 6.32 18.03 7.20
CA LEU A 116 6.74 19.41 6.97
C LEU A 116 5.91 19.96 5.82
N GLU A 117 5.26 21.11 6.07
CA GLU A 117 4.45 21.79 5.08
C GLU A 117 5.32 22.47 3.99
N LYS A 118 4.66 22.97 2.93
CA LYS A 118 5.31 23.73 1.85
C LYS A 118 6.07 24.94 2.38
#